data_AF-A0A842PJD9-F1
#
_entry.id   AF-A0A842PJD9-F1
#
_cell.length_a   1.000
_cell.length_b   1.000
_cell.length_c   1.000
_cell.angle_alpha   90.00
_cell.angle_beta   90.00
_cell.angle_gamma   90.00
#
_symmetry.space_group_name_H-M   'P 1'
#
loop_
_entity.id
_entity.type
_entity.pdbx_description
1 polymer ?
#
loop_
_entity_poly.entity_id
_entity_poly.type
_entity_poly.pdbx_seq_one_letter_code
_entity_poly.pdbx_strand_id
1 'polypeptide(L)'
;MRILLATGRKAEGMVKDAVRTANLALDCEVLTQGLDIAAFSTPKSLRTALEKYFVSKKSDLILVSGLCKADFSGLEREIATPIRLGPRHAYDLGEALKSAEGTEFSSHIPADVFLADKRRETAKKQLLELESSVKATFSLKGVKIGGGARMKVCAELVDATLMNEEEIQRKMDFFIESGADIIDIGVHVGAKSGEVKKAVKAALSFAPDIPLSVDTLDVELILAGVETGVDMVLSVNKENISEVGGEIAENDIAAVVIPDFDASGKNNESLVANIKMAEEHGIKRIIADPVLNAVGYGIAESLYDYYLFRLQDKSTPLFFGVGNVTELMDADSVGINATLAGIASELNADILFTPEYSDKAIGSVKELRIASEMMMLSKARKSAPKDLGFDLLTLKEKRRKPVMKLHDKGLIVAKKDEKWILDRKGCFRIGICEVEGEGKSKSKRKSKSDKKIYATHSPTGKWIVGKSANEVMDTILRLDMVSSLEHVSYLSRELTKAELALRLDRSYEQDEALF
;
A
#
# COMPACT_ATOMS: atom_id res chain seq x y z
N MET A 1 -9.85 -29.57 -19.40
CA MET A 1 -10.88 -28.65 -19.95
C MET A 1 -10.44 -28.09 -21.30
N ARG A 2 -11.34 -27.91 -22.28
CA ARG A 2 -11.05 -27.37 -23.61
C ARG A 2 -11.57 -25.93 -23.74
N ILE A 3 -10.68 -24.98 -23.99
CA ILE A 3 -10.98 -23.53 -23.96
C ILE A 3 -10.75 -22.92 -25.35
N LEU A 4 -11.76 -22.21 -25.86
CA LEU A 4 -11.66 -21.47 -27.11
C LEU A 4 -11.45 -19.98 -26.84
N LEU A 5 -10.38 -19.43 -27.37
CA LEU A 5 -9.97 -18.04 -27.19
C LEU A 5 -10.40 -17.22 -28.40
N ALA A 6 -11.52 -16.52 -28.29
CA ALA A 6 -12.05 -15.69 -29.35
C ALA A 6 -11.38 -14.31 -29.36
N THR A 7 -10.68 -13.99 -30.45
CA THR A 7 -9.91 -12.76 -30.61
C THR A 7 -10.11 -12.12 -31.99
N GLY A 8 -9.58 -10.91 -32.19
CA GLY A 8 -9.56 -10.21 -33.47
C GLY A 8 -8.20 -10.33 -34.16
N ARG A 9 -8.14 -10.02 -35.46
CA ARG A 9 -6.95 -10.20 -36.30
C ARG A 9 -5.69 -9.54 -35.74
N LYS A 10 -5.79 -8.34 -35.15
CA LYS A 10 -4.63 -7.62 -34.60
C LYS A 10 -4.06 -8.23 -33.32
N ALA A 11 -4.86 -8.99 -32.58
CA ALA A 11 -4.46 -9.58 -31.30
C ALA A 11 -4.13 -11.08 -31.41
N GLU A 12 -4.36 -11.71 -32.56
CA GLU A 12 -4.14 -13.14 -32.79
C GLU A 12 -2.72 -13.59 -32.42
N GLY A 13 -1.70 -12.89 -32.94
CA GLY A 13 -0.29 -13.23 -32.67
C GLY A 13 0.03 -13.23 -31.17
N MET A 14 -0.36 -12.15 -30.47
CA MET A 14 -0.14 -12.03 -29.03
C MET A 14 -0.88 -13.11 -28.22
N VAL A 15 -2.10 -13.46 -28.61
CA VAL A 15 -2.89 -14.50 -27.94
C VAL A 15 -2.27 -15.88 -28.16
N LYS A 16 -1.84 -16.21 -29.39
CA LYS A 16 -1.13 -17.46 -29.68
C LYS A 16 0.19 -17.57 -28.91
N ASP A 17 0.96 -16.49 -28.85
CA ASP A 17 2.21 -16.46 -28.09
C ASP A 17 1.98 -16.63 -26.59
N ALA A 18 0.93 -16.01 -26.03
CA ALA A 18 0.56 -16.15 -24.63
C ALA A 18 0.17 -17.59 -24.26
N VAL A 19 -0.59 -18.27 -25.13
CA VAL A 19 -0.96 -19.69 -24.95
C VAL A 19 0.27 -20.60 -25.02
N ARG A 20 1.13 -20.40 -26.03
CA ARG A 20 2.36 -21.20 -26.20
C ARG A 20 3.29 -21.07 -24.99
N THR A 21 3.45 -19.85 -24.48
CA THR A 21 4.36 -19.56 -23.35
C THR A 21 3.83 -20.12 -22.02
N ALA A 22 2.51 -20.27 -21.89
CA ALA A 22 1.89 -20.69 -20.63
C ALA A 22 2.11 -22.17 -20.27
N ASN A 23 2.59 -23.01 -21.22
CA ASN A 23 2.86 -24.44 -21.05
C ASN A 23 1.75 -25.18 -20.28
N LEU A 24 0.53 -25.09 -20.81
CA LEU A 24 -0.69 -25.52 -20.12
C LEU A 24 -0.98 -27.00 -20.41
N ALA A 25 -1.49 -27.72 -19.40
CA ALA A 25 -2.13 -29.03 -19.59
C ALA A 25 -3.55 -28.92 -20.20
N LEU A 26 -3.98 -27.70 -20.57
CA LEU A 26 -5.29 -27.38 -21.10
C LEU A 26 -5.28 -27.36 -22.63
N ASP A 27 -6.33 -27.90 -23.23
CA ASP A 27 -6.56 -27.88 -24.67
C ASP A 27 -7.08 -26.49 -25.08
N CYS A 28 -6.18 -25.58 -25.47
CA CYS A 28 -6.49 -24.19 -25.78
C CYS A 28 -6.37 -23.93 -27.29
N GLU A 29 -7.46 -23.48 -27.91
CA GLU A 29 -7.51 -23.12 -29.32
C GLU A 29 -7.80 -21.63 -29.50
N VAL A 30 -7.19 -21.01 -30.52
CA VAL A 30 -7.40 -19.57 -30.82
C VAL A 30 -8.34 -19.44 -32.01
N LEU A 31 -9.48 -18.78 -31.79
CA LEU A 31 -10.45 -18.45 -32.83
C LEU A 31 -10.31 -16.97 -33.23
N THR A 32 -9.83 -16.73 -34.44
CA THR A 32 -9.79 -15.37 -35.01
C THR A 32 -11.14 -15.03 -35.64
N GLN A 33 -11.82 -14.04 -35.09
CA GLN A 33 -13.04 -13.48 -35.64
C GLN A 33 -12.75 -12.58 -36.85
N GLY A 34 -13.74 -12.38 -37.72
CA GLY A 34 -13.68 -11.49 -38.89
C GLY A 34 -13.66 -9.99 -38.55
N LEU A 35 -12.97 -9.60 -37.49
CA LEU A 35 -12.87 -8.25 -36.95
C LEU A 35 -11.43 -7.95 -36.54
N ASP A 36 -11.03 -6.69 -36.62
CA ASP A 36 -9.64 -6.31 -36.35
C ASP A 36 -9.32 -6.24 -34.85
N ILE A 37 -10.26 -5.74 -34.04
CA ILE A 37 -10.06 -5.44 -32.61
C ILE A 37 -10.98 -6.31 -31.76
N ALA A 38 -10.40 -7.22 -30.98
CA ALA A 38 -11.12 -8.21 -30.16
C ALA A 38 -12.18 -7.61 -29.21
N ALA A 39 -11.99 -6.38 -28.72
CA ALA A 39 -12.94 -5.68 -27.85
C ALA A 39 -14.32 -5.45 -28.51
N PHE A 40 -14.38 -5.42 -29.85
CA PHE A 40 -15.63 -5.23 -30.61
C PHE A 40 -16.34 -6.54 -30.95
N SER A 41 -16.00 -7.63 -30.26
CA SER A 41 -16.74 -8.89 -30.40
C SER A 41 -18.21 -8.68 -30.07
N THR A 42 -19.09 -9.26 -30.87
CA THR A 42 -20.54 -9.29 -30.67
C THR A 42 -21.05 -10.72 -30.78
N PRO A 43 -22.25 -11.04 -30.28
CA PRO A 43 -22.83 -12.37 -30.47
C PRO A 43 -22.86 -12.80 -31.95
N LYS A 44 -23.20 -11.88 -32.85
CA LYS A 44 -23.22 -12.14 -34.30
C LYS A 44 -21.82 -12.45 -34.86
N SER A 45 -20.81 -11.64 -34.52
CA SER A 45 -19.46 -11.85 -35.04
C SER A 45 -18.83 -13.14 -34.52
N LEU A 46 -19.05 -13.43 -33.24
CA LEU A 46 -18.59 -14.67 -32.61
C LEU A 46 -19.27 -15.88 -33.25
N ARG A 47 -20.60 -15.81 -33.46
CA ARG A 47 -21.35 -16.87 -34.16
C ARG A 47 -20.79 -17.14 -35.54
N THR A 48 -20.61 -16.12 -36.37
CA THR A 48 -20.07 -16.30 -37.73
C THR A 48 -18.65 -16.90 -37.73
N ALA A 49 -17.83 -16.55 -36.74
CA ALA A 49 -16.51 -17.16 -36.59
C ALA A 49 -16.60 -18.63 -36.14
N LEU A 50 -17.51 -18.93 -35.21
CA LEU A 50 -17.79 -20.29 -34.74
C LEU A 50 -18.33 -21.17 -35.87
N GLU A 51 -19.26 -20.69 -36.70
CA GLU A 51 -19.80 -21.43 -37.86
C GLU A 51 -18.70 -21.87 -38.84
N LYS A 52 -17.66 -21.04 -39.01
CA LYS A 52 -16.50 -21.38 -39.85
C LYS A 52 -15.51 -22.33 -39.18
N TYR A 53 -15.57 -22.44 -37.85
CA TYR A 53 -14.67 -23.24 -37.02
C TYR A 53 -15.27 -24.59 -36.61
N PHE A 54 -16.60 -24.70 -36.59
CA PHE A 54 -17.36 -25.89 -36.20
C PHE A 54 -17.26 -26.97 -37.29
N VAL A 55 -16.10 -27.64 -37.35
CA VAL A 55 -15.93 -28.90 -38.09
C VAL A 55 -15.40 -30.04 -37.21
N SER A 56 -14.95 -29.84 -35.95
CA SER A 56 -14.49 -31.03 -35.20
C SER A 56 -14.55 -31.13 -33.66
N LYS A 57 -14.76 -30.09 -32.82
CA LYS A 57 -14.70 -30.30 -31.35
C LYS A 57 -15.56 -29.34 -30.52
N LYS A 58 -16.34 -29.88 -29.57
CA LYS A 58 -17.07 -29.09 -28.54
C LYS A 58 -16.07 -28.48 -27.56
N SER A 59 -16.15 -27.17 -27.31
CA SER A 59 -15.40 -26.48 -26.26
C SER A 59 -16.22 -26.41 -24.96
N ASP A 60 -15.53 -26.47 -23.83
CA ASP A 60 -16.14 -26.38 -22.49
C ASP A 60 -16.34 -24.91 -22.08
N LEU A 61 -15.54 -24.00 -22.62
CA LEU A 61 -15.55 -22.57 -22.31
C LEU A 61 -15.07 -21.75 -23.52
N ILE A 62 -15.73 -20.63 -23.79
CA ILE A 62 -15.25 -19.61 -24.75
C ILE A 62 -14.86 -18.36 -23.97
N LEU A 63 -13.60 -17.93 -24.11
CA LEU A 63 -13.14 -16.66 -23.59
C LEU A 63 -13.09 -15.62 -24.69
N VAL A 64 -13.81 -14.51 -24.49
CA VAL A 64 -13.70 -13.30 -25.31
C VAL A 64 -12.80 -12.28 -24.62
N SER A 65 -12.38 -11.22 -25.32
CA SER A 65 -11.58 -10.15 -24.71
C SER A 65 -12.29 -9.56 -23.47
N GLY A 66 -11.54 -9.32 -22.39
CA GLY A 66 -12.05 -8.64 -21.20
C GLY A 66 -12.46 -7.18 -21.41
N LEU A 67 -12.24 -6.61 -22.60
CA LEU A 67 -12.73 -5.29 -22.99
C LEU A 67 -14.09 -5.35 -23.71
N CYS A 68 -14.64 -6.54 -23.92
CA CYS A 68 -15.92 -6.70 -24.58
C CYS A 68 -17.07 -6.26 -23.67
N LYS A 69 -18.03 -5.52 -24.24
CA LYS A 69 -19.22 -5.01 -23.54
C LYS A 69 -20.53 -5.66 -23.98
N ALA A 70 -20.48 -6.57 -24.95
CA ALA A 70 -21.68 -7.19 -25.49
C ALA A 70 -22.21 -8.28 -24.54
N ASP A 71 -23.53 -8.44 -24.47
CA ASP A 71 -24.16 -9.56 -23.79
C ASP A 71 -24.20 -10.80 -24.70
N PHE A 72 -23.60 -11.89 -24.24
CA PHE A 72 -23.53 -13.16 -24.96
C PHE A 72 -24.53 -14.21 -24.42
N SER A 73 -25.36 -13.88 -23.44
CA SER A 73 -26.31 -14.80 -22.79
C SER A 73 -27.24 -15.52 -23.78
N GLY A 74 -27.64 -14.84 -24.85
CA GLY A 74 -28.44 -15.43 -25.93
C GLY A 74 -27.68 -16.48 -26.73
N LEU A 75 -26.43 -16.19 -27.10
CA LEU A 75 -25.59 -17.11 -27.86
C LEU A 75 -25.16 -18.31 -27.01
N GLU A 76 -24.85 -18.09 -25.73
CA GLU A 76 -24.49 -19.14 -24.78
C GLU A 76 -25.59 -20.21 -24.65
N ARG A 77 -26.86 -19.79 -24.59
CA ARG A 77 -28.01 -20.72 -24.57
C ARG A 77 -28.14 -21.52 -25.86
N GLU A 78 -27.83 -20.91 -27.00
CA GLU A 78 -27.95 -21.54 -28.31
C GLU A 78 -26.85 -22.58 -28.55
N ILE A 79 -25.60 -22.26 -28.22
CA ILE A 79 -24.46 -23.16 -28.45
C ILE A 79 -24.19 -24.12 -27.28
N ALA A 80 -24.90 -23.93 -26.16
CA ALA A 80 -24.74 -24.70 -24.91
C ALA A 80 -23.29 -24.76 -24.40
N THR A 81 -22.55 -23.66 -24.59
CA THR A 81 -21.18 -23.46 -24.09
C THR A 81 -21.07 -22.09 -23.42
N PRO A 82 -20.58 -22.02 -22.17
CA PRO A 82 -20.33 -20.76 -21.46
C PRO A 82 -19.43 -19.80 -22.25
N ILE A 83 -19.87 -18.54 -22.37
CA ILE A 83 -19.06 -17.45 -22.93
C ILE A 83 -18.72 -16.48 -21.80
N ARG A 84 -17.43 -16.29 -21.52
CA ARG A 84 -16.96 -15.46 -20.40
C ARG A 84 -15.89 -14.48 -20.84
N LEU A 85 -15.68 -13.44 -20.03
CA LEU A 85 -14.64 -12.44 -20.25
C LEU A 85 -13.28 -13.00 -19.81
N GLY A 86 -12.33 -13.03 -20.73
CA GLY A 86 -10.91 -13.20 -20.43
C GLY A 86 -10.29 -11.92 -19.86
N PRO A 87 -8.96 -11.83 -19.73
CA PRO A 87 -8.31 -10.61 -19.28
C PRO A 87 -8.40 -9.50 -20.34
N ARG A 88 -8.29 -8.25 -19.90
CA ARG A 88 -8.24 -7.09 -20.81
C ARG A 88 -7.00 -7.09 -21.71
N HIS A 89 -5.90 -7.70 -21.28
CA HIS A 89 -4.64 -7.77 -22.01
C HIS A 89 -4.22 -9.21 -22.31
N ALA A 90 -3.70 -9.47 -23.51
CA ALA A 90 -3.38 -10.81 -23.97
C ALA A 90 -2.24 -11.49 -23.18
N TYR A 91 -1.28 -10.73 -22.64
CA TYR A 91 -0.17 -11.31 -21.87
C TYR A 91 -0.63 -11.89 -20.51
N ASP A 92 -1.78 -11.48 -19.99
CA ASP A 92 -2.39 -12.05 -18.77
C ASP A 92 -3.10 -13.37 -19.01
N LEU A 93 -3.30 -13.72 -20.27
CA LEU A 93 -4.09 -14.89 -20.65
C LEU A 93 -3.46 -16.18 -20.13
N GLY A 94 -2.12 -16.26 -20.12
CA GLY A 94 -1.43 -17.44 -19.62
C GLY A 94 -1.75 -17.74 -18.15
N GLU A 95 -1.80 -16.71 -17.30
CA GLU A 95 -2.14 -16.84 -15.88
C GLU A 95 -3.63 -17.14 -15.66
N ALA A 96 -4.49 -16.47 -16.43
CA ALA A 96 -5.93 -16.72 -16.44
C ALA A 96 -6.22 -18.20 -16.75
N LEU A 97 -5.55 -18.73 -17.77
CA LEU A 97 -5.71 -20.12 -18.20
C LEU A 97 -5.16 -21.12 -17.17
N LYS A 98 -4.01 -20.84 -16.54
CA LYS A 98 -3.48 -21.69 -15.44
C LYS A 98 -4.47 -21.83 -14.28
N SER A 99 -5.28 -20.81 -14.05
CA SER A 99 -6.26 -20.79 -12.97
C SER A 99 -7.65 -21.30 -13.40
N ALA A 100 -7.83 -21.72 -14.65
CA ALA A 100 -9.15 -21.89 -15.25
C ALA A 100 -9.95 -23.06 -14.69
N GLU A 101 -9.30 -24.15 -14.27
CA GLU A 101 -10.00 -25.33 -13.71
C GLU A 101 -10.53 -25.10 -12.29
N GLY A 102 -10.16 -23.99 -11.64
CA GLY A 102 -10.62 -23.62 -10.29
C GLY A 102 -11.05 -22.17 -10.16
N THR A 103 -11.45 -21.52 -11.26
CA THR A 103 -11.95 -20.15 -11.25
C THR A 103 -13.17 -20.03 -12.15
N GLU A 104 -14.27 -19.54 -11.60
CA GLU A 104 -15.45 -19.22 -12.40
C GLU A 104 -15.25 -17.85 -13.07
N PHE A 105 -14.98 -17.86 -14.37
CA PHE A 105 -14.91 -16.63 -15.15
C PHE A 105 -16.29 -15.96 -15.20
N SER A 106 -16.31 -14.62 -15.18
CA SER A 106 -17.55 -13.83 -15.22
C SER A 106 -17.92 -13.44 -16.65
N SER A 107 -19.23 -13.29 -16.90
CA SER A 107 -19.75 -12.68 -18.14
C SER A 107 -19.69 -11.15 -18.13
N HIS A 108 -19.40 -10.52 -16.98
CA HIS A 108 -19.45 -9.06 -16.81
C HIS A 108 -18.16 -8.46 -16.21
N ILE A 109 -17.38 -9.25 -15.46
CA ILE A 109 -16.14 -8.81 -14.82
C ILE A 109 -14.94 -9.38 -15.59
N PRO A 110 -14.01 -8.54 -16.09
CA PRO A 110 -12.82 -9.01 -16.80
C PRO A 110 -11.91 -9.88 -15.93
N ALA A 111 -11.24 -10.86 -16.55
CA ALA A 111 -10.53 -11.87 -15.78
C ALA A 111 -9.38 -11.34 -14.93
N ASP A 112 -8.70 -10.30 -15.40
CA ASP A 112 -7.58 -9.69 -14.69
C ASP A 112 -7.98 -9.07 -13.34
N VAL A 113 -9.25 -8.72 -13.15
CA VAL A 113 -9.78 -8.18 -11.87
C VAL A 113 -9.83 -9.28 -10.81
N PHE A 114 -10.55 -10.38 -11.07
CA PHE A 114 -10.64 -11.47 -10.10
C PHE A 114 -9.31 -12.20 -9.92
N LEU A 115 -8.44 -12.23 -10.94
CA LEU A 115 -7.09 -12.79 -10.82
C LEU A 115 -6.22 -11.96 -9.87
N ALA A 116 -6.39 -10.63 -9.84
CA ALA A 116 -5.73 -9.78 -8.86
C ALA A 116 -6.17 -10.11 -7.43
N ASP A 117 -7.48 -10.22 -7.19
CA ASP A 117 -8.00 -10.56 -5.85
C ASP A 117 -7.57 -11.96 -5.42
N LYS A 118 -7.69 -12.95 -6.31
CA LYS A 118 -7.24 -14.33 -6.05
C LYS A 118 -5.75 -14.40 -5.73
N ARG A 119 -4.90 -13.65 -6.47
CA ARG A 119 -3.47 -13.54 -6.17
C ARG A 119 -3.25 -12.99 -4.77
N ARG A 120 -3.94 -11.91 -4.41
CA ARG A 120 -3.82 -11.28 -3.09
C ARG A 120 -4.24 -12.23 -1.98
N GLU A 121 -5.36 -12.92 -2.11
CA GLU A 121 -5.82 -13.90 -1.11
C GLU A 121 -4.87 -15.10 -1.00
N THR A 122 -4.37 -15.61 -2.13
CA THR A 122 -3.35 -16.66 -2.13
C THR A 122 -2.07 -16.19 -1.43
N ALA A 123 -1.64 -14.96 -1.71
CA ALA A 123 -0.45 -14.37 -1.11
C ALA A 123 -0.62 -14.17 0.40
N LYS A 124 -1.77 -13.69 0.87
CA LYS A 124 -2.10 -13.62 2.31
C LYS A 124 -2.07 -14.99 2.99
N LYS A 125 -2.66 -16.01 2.37
CA LYS A 125 -2.63 -17.37 2.91
C LYS A 125 -1.20 -17.90 3.02
N GLN A 126 -0.39 -17.70 1.97
CA GLN A 126 1.02 -18.06 1.97
C GLN A 126 1.81 -17.32 3.05
N LEU A 127 1.57 -16.03 3.26
CA LEU A 127 2.20 -15.26 4.33
C LEU A 127 1.87 -15.82 5.71
N LEU A 128 0.60 -16.15 5.98
CA LEU A 128 0.19 -16.74 7.25
C LEU A 128 0.86 -18.11 7.47
N GLU A 129 0.91 -18.95 6.43
CA GLU A 129 1.59 -20.25 6.49
C GLU A 129 3.08 -20.09 6.77
N LEU A 130 3.77 -19.21 6.03
CA LEU A 130 5.19 -18.92 6.23
C LEU A 130 5.47 -18.41 7.65
N GLU A 131 4.76 -17.36 8.07
CA GLU A 131 4.92 -16.76 9.40
C GLU A 131 4.62 -17.76 10.54
N SER A 132 3.59 -18.59 10.39
CA SER A 132 3.23 -19.60 11.39
C SER A 132 4.30 -20.69 11.53
N SER A 133 4.91 -21.09 10.40
CA SER A 133 5.93 -22.15 10.33
C SER A 133 7.29 -21.75 10.91
N VAL A 134 7.58 -20.45 11.01
CA VAL A 134 8.86 -19.95 11.51
C VAL A 134 8.99 -20.14 13.01
N LYS A 135 10.16 -20.63 13.43
CA LYS A 135 10.63 -20.58 14.82
C LYS A 135 11.41 -19.29 15.04
N ALA A 136 10.81 -18.34 15.74
CA ALA A 136 11.42 -17.07 16.08
C ALA A 136 12.61 -17.22 17.05
N THR A 137 13.48 -16.22 17.12
CA THR A 137 14.52 -16.12 18.15
C THR A 137 13.87 -15.88 19.52
N PHE A 138 12.93 -14.93 19.58
CA PHE A 138 12.04 -14.73 20.73
C PHE A 138 10.72 -14.11 20.26
N SER A 139 9.81 -13.84 21.18
CA SER A 139 8.54 -13.15 20.89
C SER A 139 8.19 -12.13 21.95
N LEU A 140 7.64 -10.99 21.53
CA LEU A 140 7.08 -9.95 22.39
C LEU A 140 5.56 -9.98 22.24
N LYS A 141 4.82 -10.34 23.29
CA LYS A 141 3.34 -10.50 23.25
C LYS A 141 2.81 -11.25 22.02
N GLY A 142 3.50 -12.32 21.61
CA GLY A 142 3.16 -13.13 20.44
C GLY A 142 3.72 -12.64 19.10
N VAL A 143 4.30 -11.44 19.04
CA VAL A 143 5.04 -10.92 17.88
C VAL A 143 6.39 -11.61 17.79
N LYS A 144 6.58 -12.46 16.77
CA LYS A 144 7.81 -13.23 16.52
C LYS A 144 8.94 -12.32 16.01
N ILE A 145 10.10 -12.33 16.66
CA ILE A 145 11.30 -11.59 16.24
C ILE A 145 12.42 -12.58 15.91
N GLY A 146 13.12 -12.37 14.79
CA GLY A 146 14.22 -13.24 14.38
C GLY A 146 13.77 -14.54 13.70
N GLY A 147 14.74 -15.40 13.39
CA GLY A 147 14.50 -16.77 12.90
C GLY A 147 13.91 -16.88 11.49
N GLY A 148 13.90 -15.78 10.73
CA GLY A 148 13.30 -15.72 9.39
C GLY A 148 11.81 -15.35 9.38
N ALA A 149 11.30 -14.80 10.49
CA ALA A 149 9.95 -14.24 10.55
C ALA A 149 9.86 -13.01 9.62
N ARG A 150 8.64 -12.55 9.31
CA ARG A 150 8.48 -11.31 8.54
C ARG A 150 9.05 -10.18 9.39
N MET A 151 9.85 -9.31 8.77
CA MET A 151 10.30 -8.06 9.38
C MET A 151 9.11 -7.32 9.99
N LYS A 152 9.19 -6.99 11.28
CA LYS A 152 8.14 -6.30 12.03
C LYS A 152 8.24 -4.81 11.83
N VAL A 153 7.10 -4.13 11.80
CA VAL A 153 7.06 -2.67 11.69
C VAL A 153 6.92 -2.10 13.09
N CYS A 154 7.94 -1.39 13.56
CA CYS A 154 7.91 -0.60 14.79
C CYS A 154 7.56 0.85 14.43
N ALA A 155 6.40 1.32 14.88
CA ALA A 155 5.90 2.65 14.56
C ALA A 155 6.11 3.60 15.75
N GLU A 156 6.77 4.73 15.50
CA GLU A 156 7.08 5.71 16.52
C GLU A 156 5.94 6.71 16.76
N LEU A 157 5.50 6.82 18.00
CA LEU A 157 4.71 7.95 18.49
C LEU A 157 5.66 9.08 18.90
N VAL A 158 6.11 9.86 17.92
CA VAL A 158 7.00 11.02 18.13
C VAL A 158 6.45 11.95 19.20
N ASP A 159 7.26 12.27 20.21
CA ASP A 159 6.92 13.12 21.36
C ASP A 159 5.66 12.67 22.14
N ALA A 160 5.44 11.36 22.27
CA ALA A 160 4.31 10.79 23.01
C ALA A 160 4.19 11.33 24.45
N THR A 161 5.31 11.68 25.10
CA THR A 161 5.32 12.24 26.46
C THR A 161 4.68 13.63 26.57
N LEU A 162 4.54 14.35 25.46
CA LEU A 162 3.86 15.65 25.41
C LEU A 162 2.36 15.53 25.11
N MET A 163 1.92 14.35 24.67
CA MET A 163 0.54 14.11 24.27
C MET A 163 -0.35 13.79 25.46
N ASN A 164 -1.64 14.12 25.33
CA ASN A 164 -2.63 13.60 26.26
C ASN A 164 -3.05 12.16 25.88
N GLU A 165 -3.75 11.49 26.79
CA GLU A 165 -4.21 10.11 26.61
C GLU A 165 -5.03 9.90 25.32
N GLU A 166 -5.96 10.82 25.00
CA GLU A 166 -6.79 10.69 23.80
C GLU A 166 -5.99 10.86 22.49
N GLU A 167 -4.90 11.63 22.51
CA GLU A 167 -3.99 11.78 21.37
C GLU A 167 -3.17 10.52 21.13
N ILE A 168 -2.59 9.97 22.20
CA ILE A 168 -1.83 8.71 22.17
C ILE A 168 -2.70 7.60 21.59
N GLN A 169 -3.89 7.39 22.16
CA GLN A 169 -4.80 6.32 21.73
C GLN A 169 -5.22 6.46 20.27
N ARG A 170 -5.53 7.69 19.81
CA ARG A 170 -5.90 7.93 18.41
C ARG A 170 -4.77 7.63 17.43
N LYS A 171 -3.55 8.08 17.72
CA LYS A 171 -2.40 7.79 16.85
C LYS A 171 -2.06 6.30 16.86
N MET A 172 -2.17 5.65 18.02
CA MET A 172 -1.90 4.23 18.17
C MET A 172 -2.90 3.37 17.39
N ASP A 173 -4.20 3.70 17.45
CA ASP A 173 -5.26 3.06 16.64
C ASP A 173 -4.92 3.14 15.14
N PHE A 174 -4.54 4.33 14.67
CA PHE A 174 -4.13 4.55 13.29
C PHE A 174 -2.92 3.71 12.87
N PHE A 175 -1.89 3.57 13.73
CA PHE A 175 -0.73 2.74 13.43
C PHE A 175 -1.06 1.24 13.46
N ILE A 176 -1.91 0.79 14.38
CA ILE A 176 -2.39 -0.60 14.42
C ILE A 176 -3.17 -0.92 13.15
N GLU A 177 -4.10 -0.06 12.73
CA GLU A 177 -4.84 -0.22 11.47
C GLU A 177 -3.94 -0.20 10.22
N SER A 178 -2.85 0.58 10.30
CA SER A 178 -1.81 0.65 9.25
C SER A 178 -0.92 -0.60 9.22
N GLY A 179 -0.94 -1.42 10.28
CA GLY A 179 -0.24 -2.70 10.36
C GLY A 179 1.08 -2.67 11.13
N ALA A 180 1.24 -1.72 12.05
CA ALA A 180 2.30 -1.73 13.04
C ALA A 180 2.22 -3.01 13.90
N ASP A 181 3.38 -3.60 14.18
CA ASP A 181 3.51 -4.77 15.05
C ASP A 181 4.01 -4.39 16.44
N ILE A 182 4.72 -3.27 16.55
CA ILE A 182 5.28 -2.71 17.79
C ILE A 182 5.00 -1.21 17.75
N ILE A 183 4.67 -0.62 18.90
CA ILE A 183 4.51 0.84 19.04
C ILE A 183 5.64 1.35 19.93
N ASP A 184 6.41 2.29 19.41
CA ASP A 184 7.40 3.00 20.20
C ASP A 184 6.85 4.29 20.80
N ILE A 185 7.10 4.49 22.09
CA ILE A 185 6.74 5.69 22.83
C ILE A 185 7.93 6.65 22.78
N GLY A 186 7.90 7.55 21.80
CA GLY A 186 8.93 8.57 21.62
C GLY A 186 8.99 9.51 22.83
N VAL A 187 10.17 9.63 23.42
CA VAL A 187 10.41 10.44 24.63
C VAL A 187 10.98 11.79 24.24
N HIS A 188 10.24 12.85 24.53
CA HIS A 188 10.73 14.21 24.30
C HIS A 188 11.96 14.51 25.18
N VAL A 189 12.95 15.24 24.65
CA VAL A 189 14.24 15.54 25.32
C VAL A 189 14.08 16.16 26.71
N GLY A 190 13.00 16.92 26.94
CA GLY A 190 12.69 17.54 28.23
C GLY A 190 11.72 16.77 29.13
N ALA A 191 11.41 15.50 28.82
CA ALA A 191 10.43 14.71 29.55
C ALA A 191 10.90 14.32 30.95
N LYS A 192 9.94 14.09 31.85
CA LYS A 192 10.17 13.55 33.19
C LYS A 192 9.62 12.14 33.32
N SER A 193 10.11 11.38 34.30
CA SER A 193 9.64 10.00 34.56
C SER A 193 8.12 9.92 34.67
N GLY A 194 7.47 10.88 35.33
CA GLY A 194 6.01 10.92 35.46
C GLY A 194 5.25 11.07 34.12
N GLU A 195 5.84 11.70 33.12
CA GLU A 195 5.27 11.86 31.78
C GLU A 195 5.45 10.58 30.96
N VAL A 196 6.61 9.93 31.06
CA VAL A 196 6.83 8.58 30.48
C VAL A 196 5.82 7.57 31.06
N LYS A 197 5.68 7.51 32.39
CA LYS A 197 4.70 6.61 33.03
C LYS A 197 3.27 6.88 32.57
N LYS A 198 2.91 8.15 32.34
CA LYS A 198 1.57 8.52 31.83
C LYS A 198 1.38 8.05 30.39
N ALA A 199 2.35 8.29 29.52
CA ALA A 199 2.27 7.91 28.11
C ALA A 199 2.19 6.39 27.93
N VAL A 200 3.05 5.63 28.63
CA VAL A 200 3.05 4.17 28.60
C VAL A 200 1.74 3.61 29.16
N LYS A 201 1.21 4.15 30.28
CA LYS A 201 -0.11 3.73 30.81
C LYS A 201 -1.25 3.99 29.84
N ALA A 202 -1.25 5.13 29.16
CA ALA A 202 -2.26 5.46 28.15
C ALA A 202 -2.25 4.45 26.99
N ALA A 203 -1.06 4.08 26.51
CA ALA A 203 -0.88 3.09 25.46
C ALA A 203 -1.30 1.67 25.90
N LEU A 204 -0.81 1.21 27.08
CA LEU A 204 -1.17 -0.11 27.64
C LEU A 204 -2.67 -0.25 27.88
N SER A 205 -3.34 0.81 28.34
CA SER A 205 -4.78 0.78 28.60
C SER A 205 -5.61 0.62 27.32
N PHE A 206 -5.06 1.04 26.18
CA PHE A 206 -5.75 1.00 24.89
C PHE A 206 -5.54 -0.30 24.13
N ALA A 207 -4.29 -0.77 24.01
CA ALA A 207 -3.99 -2.06 23.39
C ALA A 207 -2.93 -2.82 24.21
N PRO A 208 -3.35 -3.56 25.26
CA PRO A 208 -2.42 -4.26 26.16
C PRO A 208 -1.63 -5.38 25.46
N ASP A 209 -2.18 -5.94 24.38
CA ASP A 209 -1.59 -7.06 23.64
C ASP A 209 -0.56 -6.62 22.58
N ILE A 210 -0.39 -5.31 22.35
CA ILE A 210 0.62 -4.80 21.43
C ILE A 210 1.93 -4.53 22.20
N PRO A 211 3.08 -5.02 21.70
CA PRO A 211 4.38 -4.67 22.28
C PRO A 211 4.64 -3.17 22.26
N LEU A 212 5.08 -2.64 23.41
CA LEU A 212 5.47 -1.24 23.54
C LEU A 212 6.98 -1.12 23.74
N SER A 213 7.58 -0.08 23.16
CA SER A 213 8.94 0.34 23.51
C SER A 213 9.01 1.76 24.05
N VAL A 214 10.15 2.08 24.65
CA VAL A 214 10.53 3.46 25.00
C VAL A 214 11.85 3.80 24.32
N ASP A 215 11.89 4.93 23.63
CA ASP A 215 13.09 5.45 22.97
C ASP A 215 13.68 6.62 23.74
N THR A 216 14.69 6.31 24.55
CA THR A 216 15.50 7.30 25.28
C THR A 216 16.79 6.64 25.76
N LEU A 217 17.83 7.46 25.94
CA LEU A 217 19.09 7.06 26.56
C LEU A 217 19.17 7.43 28.04
N ASP A 218 18.23 8.24 28.53
CA ASP A 218 18.20 8.70 29.91
C ASP A 218 17.80 7.56 30.86
N VAL A 219 18.67 7.26 31.81
CA VAL A 219 18.51 6.15 32.77
C VAL A 219 17.20 6.27 33.57
N GLU A 220 16.85 7.47 34.06
CA GLU A 220 15.63 7.66 34.86
C GLU A 220 14.37 7.47 34.02
N LEU A 221 14.41 7.83 32.74
CA LEU A 221 13.29 7.68 31.81
C LEU A 221 13.13 6.23 31.32
N ILE A 222 14.24 5.52 31.05
CA ILE A 222 14.23 4.08 30.76
C ILE A 222 13.58 3.32 31.92
N LEU A 223 14.07 3.54 33.15
CA LEU A 223 13.55 2.85 34.34
C LEU A 223 12.06 3.15 34.57
N ALA A 224 11.62 4.38 34.28
CA ALA A 224 10.21 4.73 34.35
C ALA A 224 9.34 3.96 33.34
N GLY A 225 9.85 3.74 32.13
CA GLY A 225 9.20 2.89 31.12
C GLY A 225 9.15 1.43 31.55
N VAL A 226 10.28 0.87 31.99
CA VAL A 226 10.41 -0.51 32.50
C VAL A 226 9.44 -0.78 33.64
N GLU A 227 9.42 0.08 34.68
CA GLU A 227 8.52 -0.05 35.84
C GLU A 227 7.04 -0.01 35.42
N THR A 228 6.72 0.70 34.33
CA THR A 228 5.34 0.82 33.85
C THR A 228 4.90 -0.37 33.00
N GLY A 229 5.84 -1.10 32.41
CA GLY A 229 5.56 -2.33 31.64
C GLY A 229 5.73 -2.19 30.13
N VAL A 230 6.75 -1.47 29.66
CA VAL A 230 7.20 -1.61 28.27
C VAL A 230 7.80 -3.00 28.02
N ASP A 231 7.75 -3.47 26.79
CA ASP A 231 8.26 -4.78 26.37
C ASP A 231 9.68 -4.69 25.75
N MET A 232 10.10 -3.48 25.36
CA MET A 232 11.39 -3.22 24.73
C MET A 232 11.95 -1.82 25.07
N VAL A 233 13.28 -1.69 25.15
CA VAL A 233 14.00 -0.41 25.32
C VAL A 233 14.83 -0.17 24.06
N LEU A 234 14.68 1.00 23.43
CA LEU A 234 15.16 1.20 22.07
C LEU A 234 16.58 1.70 21.91
N SER A 235 17.24 2.18 22.95
CA SER A 235 18.70 2.21 22.87
C SER A 235 19.34 2.04 24.22
N VAL A 236 20.20 1.02 24.29
CA VAL A 236 21.20 0.91 25.34
C VAL A 236 22.60 0.82 24.73
N ASN A 237 23.57 1.40 25.41
CA ASN A 237 24.99 1.39 25.05
C ASN A 237 25.85 1.36 26.32
N LYS A 238 27.18 1.48 26.19
CA LYS A 238 28.08 1.42 27.36
C LYS A 238 27.75 2.42 28.46
N GLU A 239 27.12 3.55 28.12
CA GLU A 239 26.87 4.66 29.05
C GLU A 239 25.73 4.36 30.01
N ASN A 240 24.75 3.55 29.60
CA ASN A 240 23.55 3.29 30.41
C ASN A 240 23.35 1.80 30.79
N ILE A 241 23.95 0.84 30.07
CA ILE A 241 23.76 -0.61 30.33
C ILE A 241 24.07 -0.97 31.79
N SER A 242 25.09 -0.38 32.40
CA SER A 242 25.46 -0.67 33.79
C SER A 242 24.40 -0.29 34.82
N GLU A 243 23.55 0.69 34.49
CA GLU A 243 22.53 1.22 35.40
C GLU A 243 21.17 0.60 35.15
N VAL A 244 20.80 0.36 33.89
CA VAL A 244 19.46 -0.15 33.53
C VAL A 244 19.43 -1.66 33.25
N GLY A 245 20.58 -2.29 33.01
CA GLY A 245 20.64 -3.65 32.47
C GLY A 245 20.05 -4.71 33.40
N GLY A 246 20.26 -4.56 34.72
CA GLY A 246 19.66 -5.46 35.72
C GLY A 246 18.14 -5.42 35.70
N GLU A 247 17.55 -4.23 35.71
CA GLU A 247 16.09 -4.04 35.67
C GLU A 247 15.49 -4.55 34.35
N ILE A 248 16.15 -4.32 33.21
CA ILE A 248 15.73 -4.87 31.91
C ILE A 248 15.74 -6.42 31.95
N ALA A 249 16.79 -7.01 32.51
CA ALA A 249 16.95 -8.45 32.60
C ALA A 249 15.92 -9.11 33.54
N GLU A 250 15.70 -8.52 34.71
CA GLU A 250 14.75 -9.01 35.72
C GLU A 250 13.30 -8.99 35.21
N ASN A 251 12.95 -7.96 34.41
CA ASN A 251 11.62 -7.82 33.83
C ASN A 251 11.47 -8.52 32.45
N ASP A 252 12.50 -9.23 31.97
CA ASP A 252 12.50 -9.96 30.69
C ASP A 252 12.16 -9.07 29.47
N ILE A 253 12.64 -7.82 29.52
CA ILE A 253 12.44 -6.79 28.51
C ILE A 253 13.48 -6.95 27.39
N ALA A 254 13.09 -6.69 26.14
CA ALA A 254 14.03 -6.66 25.03
C ALA A 254 14.85 -5.36 25.01
N ALA A 255 16.12 -5.44 24.63
CA ALA A 255 16.98 -4.27 24.51
C ALA A 255 17.53 -4.17 23.09
N VAL A 256 17.34 -3.01 22.47
CA VAL A 256 18.04 -2.64 21.24
C VAL A 256 19.36 -2.00 21.64
N VAL A 257 20.45 -2.63 21.20
CA VAL A 257 21.82 -2.25 21.54
C VAL A 257 22.41 -1.50 20.35
N ILE A 258 22.94 -0.30 20.61
CA ILE A 258 23.56 0.56 19.59
C ILE A 258 25.08 0.70 19.84
N PRO A 259 25.87 1.05 18.81
CA PRO A 259 27.24 1.51 19.01
C PRO A 259 27.28 2.83 19.81
N ASP A 260 28.45 3.11 20.39
CA ASP A 260 28.69 4.38 21.07
C ASP A 260 28.85 5.53 20.08
N PHE A 261 28.37 6.72 20.43
CA PHE A 261 28.46 7.90 19.56
C PHE A 261 29.89 8.35 19.26
N ASP A 262 30.86 8.01 20.11
CA ASP A 262 32.27 8.36 19.97
C ASP A 262 33.10 7.32 19.21
N ALA A 263 32.47 6.25 18.68
CA ALA A 263 33.11 5.10 18.04
C ALA A 263 33.66 5.37 16.62
N SER A 264 34.40 6.47 16.44
CA SER A 264 34.98 6.98 15.19
C SER A 264 35.59 5.90 14.27
N GLY A 265 34.77 5.35 13.35
CA GLY A 265 35.19 4.31 12.39
C GLY A 265 35.28 2.89 12.96
N LYS A 266 34.77 2.66 14.17
CA LYS A 266 34.76 1.39 14.92
C LYS A 266 33.37 1.01 15.41
N ASN A 267 32.32 1.48 14.74
CA ASN A 267 30.92 1.24 15.11
C ASN A 267 30.64 -0.23 15.42
N ASN A 268 31.04 -1.16 14.54
CA ASN A 268 30.81 -2.59 14.77
C ASN A 268 31.61 -3.17 15.94
N GLU A 269 32.84 -2.71 16.20
CA GLU A 269 33.61 -3.14 17.38
C GLU A 269 32.91 -2.69 18.67
N SER A 270 32.43 -1.44 18.69
CA SER A 270 31.67 -0.88 19.81
C SER A 270 30.34 -1.60 20.01
N LEU A 271 29.55 -1.81 18.95
CA LEU A 271 28.29 -2.54 19.01
C LEU A 271 28.47 -3.97 19.56
N VAL A 272 29.48 -4.70 19.10
CA VAL A 272 29.76 -6.06 19.59
C VAL A 272 30.18 -6.05 21.07
N ALA A 273 30.93 -5.03 21.50
CA ALA A 273 31.28 -4.86 22.91
C ALA A 273 30.05 -4.57 23.77
N ASN A 274 29.17 -3.68 23.30
CA ASN A 274 27.93 -3.32 23.99
C ASN A 274 26.95 -4.51 24.07
N ILE A 275 26.87 -5.34 23.03
CA ILE A 275 26.07 -6.58 23.07
C ILE A 275 26.58 -7.52 24.16
N LYS A 276 27.90 -7.75 24.25
CA LYS A 276 28.48 -8.58 25.32
C LYS A 276 28.21 -7.99 26.70
N MET A 277 28.32 -6.68 26.84
CA MET A 277 28.01 -6.00 28.11
C MET A 277 26.54 -6.20 28.49
N ALA A 278 25.60 -6.11 27.54
CA ALA A 278 24.19 -6.39 27.78
C ALA A 278 23.96 -7.86 28.21
N GLU A 279 24.63 -8.82 27.57
CA GLU A 279 24.58 -10.25 27.95
C GLU A 279 25.14 -10.48 29.37
N GLU A 280 26.25 -9.82 29.72
CA GLU A 280 26.87 -9.90 31.06
C GLU A 280 25.97 -9.33 32.16
N HIS A 281 25.10 -8.37 31.84
CA HIS A 281 24.07 -7.85 32.74
C HIS A 281 22.78 -8.69 32.73
N GLY A 282 22.77 -9.83 32.03
CA GLY A 282 21.69 -10.81 32.08
C GLY A 282 20.56 -10.57 31.07
N ILE A 283 20.69 -9.60 30.16
CA ILE A 283 19.67 -9.33 29.14
C ILE A 283 19.67 -10.48 28.14
N LYS A 284 18.51 -11.16 28.00
CA LYS A 284 18.36 -12.35 27.14
C LYS A 284 17.84 -12.03 25.74
N ARG A 285 17.09 -10.94 25.61
CA ARG A 285 16.39 -10.53 24.39
C ARG A 285 17.09 -9.33 23.78
N ILE A 286 18.22 -9.60 23.12
CA ILE A 286 19.04 -8.56 22.51
C ILE A 286 18.66 -8.42 21.03
N ILE A 287 18.55 -7.18 20.59
CA ILE A 287 18.44 -6.78 19.19
C ILE A 287 19.60 -5.84 18.94
N ALA A 288 20.29 -6.00 17.83
CA ALA A 288 21.40 -5.14 17.48
C ALA A 288 20.97 -4.07 16.47
N ASP A 289 21.51 -2.86 16.64
CA ASP A 289 21.31 -1.76 15.70
C ASP A 289 22.65 -1.06 15.38
N PRO A 290 23.24 -1.34 14.20
CA PRO A 290 24.35 -0.57 13.65
C PRO A 290 24.08 0.92 13.38
N VAL A 291 22.81 1.36 13.45
CA VAL A 291 22.31 2.72 13.20
C VAL A 291 22.38 3.12 11.73
N LEU A 292 21.21 3.21 11.10
CA LEU A 292 21.08 3.68 9.72
C LEU A 292 21.13 5.21 9.66
N ASN A 293 22.08 5.75 8.89
CA ASN A 293 22.23 7.20 8.71
C ASN A 293 21.36 7.73 7.56
N ALA A 294 20.98 9.00 7.67
CA ALA A 294 20.28 9.72 6.63
C ALA A 294 21.12 9.88 5.34
N VAL A 295 20.44 10.11 4.21
CA VAL A 295 21.12 10.43 2.95
C VAL A 295 21.88 11.75 3.09
N GLY A 296 23.15 11.77 2.67
CA GLY A 296 24.05 12.91 2.87
C GLY A 296 24.81 12.90 4.20
N TYR A 297 24.45 12.02 5.14
CA TYR A 297 25.09 11.87 6.45
C TYR A 297 25.77 10.50 6.64
N GLY A 298 26.06 9.79 5.54
CA GLY A 298 26.80 8.53 5.57
C GLY A 298 25.93 7.27 5.51
N ILE A 299 24.83 7.30 4.73
CA ILE A 299 23.98 6.13 4.51
C ILE A 299 24.78 4.92 3.96
N ALA A 300 25.74 5.15 3.05
CA ALA A 300 26.53 4.08 2.46
C ALA A 300 27.44 3.40 3.50
N GLU A 301 28.10 4.19 4.36
CA GLU A 301 28.89 3.70 5.48
C GLU A 301 28.02 2.92 6.46
N SER A 302 26.84 3.43 6.85
CA SER A 302 25.95 2.70 7.75
C SER A 302 25.47 1.37 7.16
N LEU A 303 25.10 1.32 5.88
CA LEU A 303 24.74 0.06 5.20
C LEU A 303 25.92 -0.93 5.14
N TYR A 304 27.14 -0.42 4.98
CA TYR A 304 28.35 -1.23 5.05
C TYR A 304 28.58 -1.78 6.47
N ASP A 305 28.31 -0.99 7.51
CA ASP A 305 28.36 -1.42 8.90
C ASP A 305 27.35 -2.55 9.18
N TYR A 306 26.10 -2.41 8.72
CA TYR A 306 25.11 -3.50 8.76
C TYR A 306 25.62 -4.78 8.09
N TYR A 307 26.20 -4.64 6.89
CA TYR A 307 26.73 -5.78 6.15
C TYR A 307 27.86 -6.48 6.90
N LEU A 308 28.84 -5.71 7.40
CA LEU A 308 29.96 -6.25 8.19
C LEU A 308 29.48 -6.92 9.47
N PHE A 309 28.53 -6.31 10.19
CA PHE A 309 27.94 -6.89 11.38
C PHE A 309 27.26 -8.24 11.08
N ARG A 310 26.55 -8.36 9.95
CA ARG A 310 25.92 -9.62 9.53
C ARG A 310 26.87 -10.69 9.02
N LEU A 311 28.06 -10.32 8.57
CA LEU A 311 29.11 -11.30 8.31
C LEU A 311 29.63 -11.92 9.62
N GLN A 312 29.72 -11.11 10.68
CA GLN A 312 30.27 -11.52 11.97
C GLN A 312 29.27 -12.29 12.83
N ASP A 313 28.02 -11.83 12.90
CA ASP A 313 26.95 -12.46 13.65
C ASP A 313 25.77 -12.72 12.71
N LYS A 314 25.19 -13.92 12.76
CA LYS A 314 24.15 -14.36 11.81
C LYS A 314 22.78 -14.57 12.45
N SER A 315 22.67 -14.37 13.76
CA SER A 315 21.53 -14.85 14.54
C SER A 315 20.90 -13.80 15.44
N THR A 316 21.67 -12.83 15.92
CA THR A 316 21.14 -11.74 16.73
C THR A 316 20.16 -10.93 15.87
N PRO A 317 18.91 -10.75 16.34
CA PRO A 317 17.94 -9.97 15.61
C PRO A 317 18.44 -8.57 15.29
N LEU A 318 18.05 -8.07 14.13
CA LEU A 318 18.52 -6.79 13.63
C LEU A 318 17.41 -5.74 13.56
N PHE A 319 17.69 -4.57 14.11
CA PHE A 319 16.86 -3.38 13.99
C PHE A 319 17.32 -2.52 12.81
N PHE A 320 16.39 -1.90 12.08
CA PHE A 320 16.68 -1.11 10.89
C PHE A 320 15.82 0.16 10.86
N GLY A 321 16.44 1.30 11.19
CA GLY A 321 15.80 2.63 11.29
C GLY A 321 15.50 3.28 9.94
N VAL A 322 14.48 2.79 9.23
CA VAL A 322 14.04 3.32 7.92
C VAL A 322 13.69 4.81 7.97
N GLY A 323 13.06 5.24 9.08
CA GLY A 323 12.64 6.62 9.33
C GLY A 323 13.75 7.66 9.11
N ASN A 324 14.98 7.32 9.50
CA ASN A 324 16.15 8.21 9.38
C ASN A 324 16.43 8.61 7.93
N VAL A 325 16.02 7.79 6.96
CA VAL A 325 16.18 8.07 5.54
C VAL A 325 14.90 8.65 4.96
N THR A 326 13.75 8.05 5.24
CA THR A 326 12.49 8.42 4.60
C THR A 326 12.01 9.81 5.01
N GLU A 327 12.18 10.22 6.28
CA GLU A 327 11.77 11.55 6.76
C GLU A 327 12.66 12.66 6.23
N LEU A 328 13.97 12.40 6.12
CA LEU A 328 14.98 13.40 5.77
C LEU A 328 15.30 13.45 4.26
N MET A 329 14.35 13.04 3.43
CA MET A 329 14.50 13.05 1.98
C MET A 329 13.22 13.50 1.26
N ASP A 330 13.33 14.55 0.44
CA ASP A 330 12.24 15.09 -0.38
C ASP A 330 11.92 14.21 -1.61
N ALA A 331 11.49 12.98 -1.34
CA ALA A 331 11.00 12.02 -2.33
C ALA A 331 9.86 11.16 -1.76
N ASP A 332 9.05 10.57 -2.64
CA ASP A 332 7.89 9.75 -2.26
C ASP A 332 8.30 8.59 -1.34
N SER A 333 7.75 8.56 -0.12
CA SER A 333 7.99 7.54 0.92
C SER A 333 7.86 6.12 0.38
N VAL A 334 6.84 5.89 -0.44
CA VAL A 334 6.48 4.60 -1.03
C VAL A 334 7.67 3.91 -1.71
N GLY A 335 8.43 4.63 -2.53
CA GLY A 335 9.58 4.07 -3.26
C GLY A 335 10.80 3.87 -2.36
N ILE A 336 11.00 4.77 -1.40
CA ILE A 336 12.10 4.75 -0.44
C ILE A 336 11.93 3.56 0.50
N ASN A 337 10.77 3.46 1.14
CA ASN A 337 10.38 2.38 2.04
C ASN A 337 10.44 1.02 1.35
N ALA A 338 9.97 0.90 0.10
CA ALA A 338 10.08 -0.34 -0.67
C ALA A 338 11.54 -0.76 -0.90
N THR A 339 12.40 0.19 -1.24
CA THR A 339 13.82 -0.07 -1.51
C THR A 339 14.58 -0.44 -0.24
N LEU A 340 14.37 0.33 0.84
CA LEU A 340 15.02 0.09 2.13
C LEU A 340 14.56 -1.21 2.78
N ALA A 341 13.27 -1.56 2.68
CA ALA A 341 12.80 -2.88 3.12
C ALA A 341 13.44 -4.03 2.32
N GLY A 342 13.69 -3.83 1.01
CA GLY A 342 14.45 -4.78 0.19
C GLY A 342 15.87 -4.99 0.71
N ILE A 343 16.60 -3.90 0.94
CA ILE A 343 17.97 -3.92 1.50
C ILE A 343 17.97 -4.56 2.90
N ALA A 344 17.06 -4.15 3.77
CA ALA A 344 16.90 -4.70 5.11
C ALA A 344 16.64 -6.22 5.07
N SER A 345 15.81 -6.69 4.12
CA SER A 345 15.58 -8.12 3.92
C SER A 345 16.82 -8.88 3.44
N GLU A 346 17.69 -8.27 2.62
CA GLU A 346 18.96 -8.88 2.19
C GLU A 346 19.96 -8.96 3.34
N LEU A 347 19.94 -7.97 4.22
CA LEU A 347 20.70 -7.94 5.49
C LEU A 347 20.09 -8.85 6.57
N ASN A 348 18.94 -9.48 6.32
CA ASN A 348 18.19 -10.24 7.33
C ASN A 348 17.89 -9.39 8.59
N ALA A 349 17.51 -8.13 8.40
CA ALA A 349 16.88 -7.35 9.45
C ALA A 349 15.54 -7.97 9.87
N ASP A 350 15.13 -7.69 11.10
CA ASP A 350 13.93 -8.25 11.73
C ASP A 350 12.93 -7.18 12.14
N ILE A 351 13.37 -5.94 12.35
CA ILE A 351 12.52 -4.81 12.70
C ILE A 351 12.81 -3.64 11.76
N LEU A 352 11.77 -3.09 11.14
CA LEU A 352 11.78 -1.85 10.38
C LEU A 352 11.15 -0.77 11.25
N PHE A 353 11.90 0.29 11.53
CA PHE A 353 11.43 1.39 12.37
C PHE A 353 11.17 2.65 11.57
N THR A 354 10.01 3.27 11.83
CA THR A 354 9.63 4.52 11.18
C THR A 354 8.75 5.36 12.11
N PRO A 355 8.93 6.69 12.12
CA PRO A 355 7.87 7.62 12.44
C PRO A 355 6.98 7.87 11.22
N GLU A 356 5.91 8.64 11.45
CA GLU A 356 5.17 9.37 10.42
C GLU A 356 5.04 10.83 10.89
N TYR A 357 6.17 11.52 10.96
CA TYR A 357 6.27 12.88 11.51
C TYR A 357 5.88 13.93 10.47
N SER A 358 6.45 13.85 9.27
CA SER A 358 6.14 14.78 8.19
C SER A 358 4.90 14.36 7.41
N ASP A 359 4.18 15.33 6.84
CA ASP A 359 3.01 15.07 5.99
C ASP A 359 3.34 14.13 4.81
N LYS A 360 4.59 14.18 4.32
CA LYS A 360 5.10 13.32 3.24
C LYS A 360 5.27 11.86 3.67
N ALA A 361 5.61 11.64 4.93
CA ALA A 361 5.87 10.30 5.47
C ALA A 361 4.60 9.61 6.01
N ILE A 362 3.46 10.32 6.07
CA ILE A 362 2.18 9.72 6.45
C ILE A 362 1.87 8.53 5.54
N GLY A 363 1.60 7.37 6.14
CA GLY A 363 1.43 6.09 5.48
C GLY A 363 2.66 5.19 5.46
N SER A 364 3.84 5.64 5.92
CA SER A 364 5.08 4.84 5.95
C SER A 364 4.94 3.53 6.72
N VAL A 365 4.15 3.47 7.80
CA VAL A 365 3.88 2.23 8.55
C VAL A 365 3.22 1.21 7.65
N LYS A 366 2.19 1.63 6.90
CA LYS A 366 1.45 0.76 5.98
C LYS A 366 2.30 0.37 4.78
N GLU A 367 3.10 1.29 4.26
CA GLU A 367 4.04 1.03 3.17
C GLU A 367 5.06 -0.02 3.56
N LEU A 368 5.69 0.11 4.74
CA LEU A 368 6.66 -0.84 5.26
C LEU A 368 6.04 -2.18 5.62
N ARG A 369 4.79 -2.18 6.12
CA ARG A 369 4.04 -3.41 6.32
C ARG A 369 3.90 -4.18 5.02
N ILE A 370 3.43 -3.53 3.96
CA ILE A 370 3.29 -4.15 2.64
C ILE A 370 4.66 -4.56 2.07
N ALA A 371 5.69 -3.72 2.20
CA ALA A 371 7.03 -4.02 1.72
C ALA A 371 7.64 -5.26 2.40
N SER A 372 7.45 -5.40 3.72
CA SER A 372 7.91 -6.57 4.47
C SER A 372 7.22 -7.87 4.04
N GLU A 373 5.91 -7.81 3.75
CA GLU A 373 5.14 -8.93 3.20
C GLU A 373 5.61 -9.30 1.79
N MET A 374 5.85 -8.30 0.94
CA MET A 374 6.45 -8.49 -0.38
C MET A 374 7.81 -9.20 -0.26
N MET A 375 8.66 -8.79 0.67
CA MET A 375 9.99 -9.40 0.82
C MET A 375 9.95 -10.83 1.35
N MET A 376 9.08 -11.15 2.31
CA MET A 376 8.89 -12.53 2.78
C MET A 376 8.45 -13.45 1.62
N LEU A 377 7.47 -13.03 0.82
CA LEU A 377 7.00 -13.79 -0.34
C LEU A 377 8.08 -13.92 -1.42
N SER A 378 8.83 -12.85 -1.68
CA SER A 378 9.94 -12.82 -2.63
C SER A 378 11.01 -13.85 -2.27
N LYS A 379 11.40 -13.89 -0.99
CA LYS A 379 12.40 -14.83 -0.45
C LYS A 379 11.92 -16.27 -0.54
N ALA A 380 10.67 -16.53 -0.14
CA ALA A 380 10.07 -17.87 -0.24
C ALA A 380 9.98 -18.38 -1.69
N ARG A 381 9.68 -17.49 -2.64
CA ARG A 381 9.59 -17.83 -4.07
C ARG A 381 10.93 -17.83 -4.81
N LYS A 382 12.00 -17.34 -4.17
CA LYS A 382 13.30 -17.08 -4.81
C LYS A 382 13.13 -16.24 -6.08
N SER A 383 12.28 -15.22 -6.02
CA SER A 383 11.98 -14.31 -7.13
C SER A 383 12.29 -12.87 -6.74
N ALA A 384 12.23 -11.96 -7.71
CA ALA A 384 12.16 -10.52 -7.43
C ALA A 384 10.82 -10.17 -6.76
N PRO A 385 10.73 -9.04 -6.03
CA PRO A 385 9.51 -8.60 -5.35
C PRO A 385 8.51 -7.97 -6.33
N LYS A 386 8.09 -8.76 -7.33
CA LYS A 386 7.23 -8.33 -8.45
C LYS A 386 6.10 -9.32 -8.65
N ASP A 387 4.90 -8.79 -8.90
CA ASP A 387 3.69 -9.57 -9.19
C ASP A 387 3.32 -10.58 -8.07
N LEU A 388 3.55 -10.19 -6.82
CA LEU A 388 3.33 -11.03 -5.63
C LEU A 388 1.90 -11.01 -5.09
N GLY A 389 0.98 -10.25 -5.69
CA GLY A 389 -0.37 -10.01 -5.16
C GLY A 389 -0.48 -8.79 -4.24
N PHE A 390 0.67 -8.20 -3.91
CA PHE A 390 0.81 -6.92 -3.24
C PHE A 390 1.63 -5.98 -4.13
N ASP A 391 1.36 -4.69 -4.03
CA ASP A 391 2.17 -3.65 -4.67
C ASP A 391 2.08 -2.33 -3.90
N LEU A 392 3.00 -1.44 -4.25
CA LEU A 392 3.15 -0.08 -3.73
C LEU A 392 3.05 0.93 -4.89
N LEU A 393 2.19 0.66 -5.88
CA LEU A 393 2.01 1.53 -7.05
C LEU A 393 0.84 2.50 -6.83
N THR A 394 1.12 3.73 -6.40
CA THR A 394 0.08 4.74 -6.11
C THR A 394 -0.34 5.56 -7.35
N LEU A 395 0.61 6.21 -8.04
CA LEU A 395 0.33 7.07 -9.20
C LEU A 395 0.72 6.43 -10.54
N LYS A 396 1.56 5.40 -10.51
CA LYS A 396 2.02 4.71 -11.72
C LYS A 396 1.08 3.55 -12.01
N GLU A 397 0.63 3.46 -13.26
CA GLU A 397 -0.09 2.27 -13.69
C GLU A 397 0.88 1.11 -13.90
N LYS A 398 0.53 -0.05 -13.34
CA LYS A 398 1.30 -1.29 -13.50
C LYS A 398 1.49 -1.69 -14.96
N ARG A 399 0.51 -1.36 -15.82
CA ARG A 399 0.46 -1.71 -17.25
C ARG A 399 -0.17 -0.57 -18.05
N ARG A 400 0.58 -0.02 -19.01
CA ARG A 400 0.04 1.00 -19.93
C ARG A 400 -0.86 0.37 -20.99
N LYS A 401 -1.96 1.07 -21.31
CA LYS A 401 -2.75 0.75 -22.51
C LYS A 401 -2.03 1.26 -23.77
N PRO A 402 -2.09 0.55 -24.91
CA PRO A 402 -1.54 1.06 -26.15
C PRO A 402 -2.26 2.36 -26.55
N VAL A 403 -1.49 3.42 -26.82
CA VAL A 403 -2.03 4.68 -27.34
C VAL A 403 -2.50 4.47 -28.77
N MET A 404 -3.70 4.95 -29.11
CA MET A 404 -4.20 4.93 -30.47
C MET A 404 -3.31 5.80 -31.36
N LYS A 405 -2.72 5.21 -32.41
CA LYS A 405 -1.98 5.95 -33.44
C LYS A 405 -2.93 6.32 -34.58
N LEU A 406 -3.14 7.61 -34.79
CA LEU A 406 -3.90 8.14 -35.91
C LEU A 406 -2.95 8.47 -37.07
N HIS A 407 -3.23 7.95 -38.25
CA HIS A 407 -2.52 8.27 -39.49
C HIS A 407 -3.55 8.74 -40.52
N ASP A 408 -3.93 10.01 -40.45
CA ASP A 408 -4.86 10.62 -41.39
C ASP A 408 -4.37 12.02 -41.79
N LYS A 409 -4.60 12.39 -43.05
CA LYS A 409 -4.31 13.72 -43.59
C LYS A 409 -5.42 14.73 -43.27
N GLY A 410 -6.55 14.29 -42.70
CA GLY A 410 -7.71 15.14 -42.34
C GLY A 410 -7.80 15.56 -40.86
N LEU A 411 -6.71 15.51 -40.09
CA LEU A 411 -6.75 15.83 -38.66
C LEU A 411 -7.07 17.31 -38.40
N ILE A 412 -8.13 17.57 -37.64
CA ILE A 412 -8.44 18.91 -37.13
C ILE A 412 -7.63 19.12 -35.84
N VAL A 413 -6.70 20.08 -35.86
CA VAL A 413 -5.94 20.46 -34.68
C VAL A 413 -6.85 21.24 -33.74
N ALA A 414 -7.08 20.70 -32.55
CA ALA A 414 -7.85 21.39 -31.52
C ALA A 414 -7.19 22.72 -31.15
N LYS A 415 -7.99 23.78 -31.07
CA LYS A 415 -7.57 25.10 -30.59
C LYS A 415 -8.44 25.48 -29.41
N LYS A 416 -7.82 26.04 -28.38
CA LYS A 416 -8.54 26.62 -27.26
C LYS A 416 -9.26 27.88 -27.77
N ASP A 417 -10.55 28.01 -27.47
CA ASP A 417 -11.23 29.28 -27.63
C ASP A 417 -10.90 30.14 -26.40
N GLU A 418 -10.42 31.36 -26.62
CA GLU A 418 -10.02 32.30 -25.58
C GLU A 418 -11.18 33.21 -25.15
N LYS A 419 -12.31 33.16 -25.86
CA LYS A 419 -13.47 33.99 -25.54
C LYS A 419 -14.28 33.35 -24.43
N TRP A 420 -14.11 33.87 -23.21
CA TRP A 420 -14.95 33.53 -22.07
C TRP A 420 -16.17 34.45 -22.00
N ILE A 421 -17.36 33.88 -22.10
CA ILE A 421 -18.64 34.60 -21.95
C ILE A 421 -19.30 34.11 -20.66
N LEU A 422 -19.69 35.04 -19.80
CA LEU A 422 -20.41 34.72 -18.57
C LEU A 422 -21.79 34.13 -18.88
N ASP A 423 -22.13 33.04 -18.20
CA ASP A 423 -23.45 32.42 -18.31
C ASP A 423 -24.52 33.36 -17.74
N ARG A 424 -25.61 33.54 -18.50
CA ARG A 424 -26.71 34.43 -18.13
C ARG A 424 -27.39 34.04 -16.81
N LYS A 425 -27.30 32.76 -16.43
CA LYS A 425 -27.91 32.26 -15.19
C LYS A 425 -27.01 32.40 -13.97
N GLY A 426 -25.73 32.69 -14.14
CA GLY A 426 -24.79 32.92 -13.04
C GLY A 426 -23.52 32.09 -13.09
N CYS A 427 -22.73 32.19 -12.03
CA CYS A 427 -21.49 31.46 -11.84
C CYS A 427 -21.56 30.58 -10.58
N PHE A 428 -20.63 29.64 -10.49
CA PHE A 428 -20.50 28.75 -9.33
C PHE A 428 -19.11 28.87 -8.70
N ARG A 429 -19.10 28.83 -7.37
CA ARG A 429 -17.89 28.54 -6.59
C ARG A 429 -17.89 27.06 -6.23
N ILE A 430 -16.83 26.35 -6.58
CA ILE A 430 -16.65 24.93 -6.30
C ILE A 430 -15.65 24.79 -5.15
N GLY A 431 -15.85 23.78 -4.31
CA GLY A 431 -14.87 23.42 -3.31
C GLY A 431 -15.14 22.05 -2.70
N ILE A 432 -14.29 21.70 -1.74
CA ILE A 432 -14.47 20.52 -0.90
C ILE A 432 -14.98 21.00 0.47
N CYS A 433 -16.01 20.33 0.98
CA CYS A 433 -16.57 20.60 2.30
C CYS A 433 -16.76 19.31 3.09
N GLU A 434 -16.85 19.45 4.40
CA GLU A 434 -17.36 18.41 5.29
C GLU A 434 -18.80 18.75 5.65
N VAL A 435 -19.71 17.79 5.52
CA VAL A 435 -21.13 17.99 5.88
C VAL A 435 -21.39 17.27 7.19
N GLU A 436 -21.62 18.02 8.27
CA GLU A 436 -22.03 17.46 9.55
C GLU A 436 -23.45 16.87 9.46
N GLY A 437 -23.65 15.64 9.93
CA GLY A 437 -24.96 15.00 9.94
C GLY A 437 -25.86 15.48 11.09
N GLU A 438 -27.13 15.75 10.81
CA GLU A 438 -28.19 15.88 11.82
C GLU A 438 -28.48 14.52 12.48
N GLY A 439 -27.77 14.23 13.57
CA GLY A 439 -28.00 13.06 14.41
C GLY A 439 -27.25 13.21 15.74
N LYS A 440 -27.92 13.74 16.76
CA LYS A 440 -27.36 13.86 18.11
C LYS A 440 -27.24 12.46 18.75
N SER A 441 -26.04 11.90 18.81
CA SER A 441 -25.64 10.99 19.89
C SER A 441 -24.13 11.07 20.12
N LYS A 442 -23.76 11.38 21.37
CA LYS A 442 -22.40 11.43 21.89
C LYS A 442 -21.80 10.02 21.89
N SER A 443 -21.24 9.60 20.77
CA SER A 443 -20.38 8.42 20.71
C SER A 443 -19.15 8.77 19.89
N LYS A 444 -18.02 8.85 20.59
CA LYS A 444 -16.67 9.07 20.09
C LYS A 444 -16.27 7.94 19.13
N ARG A 445 -16.61 8.06 17.85
CA ARG A 445 -15.87 7.47 16.72
C ARG A 445 -15.91 8.48 15.60
N LYS A 446 -14.78 9.14 15.34
CA LYS A 446 -14.63 10.09 14.22
C LYS A 446 -14.68 9.25 12.92
N SER A 447 -15.89 9.01 12.42
CA SER A 447 -16.14 8.46 11.09
C SER A 447 -15.29 9.22 10.07
N LYS A 448 -14.63 8.50 9.16
CA LYS A 448 -14.03 9.02 7.92
C LYS A 448 -14.84 10.23 7.43
N SER A 449 -14.24 11.43 7.39
CA SER A 449 -15.03 12.62 7.07
C SER A 449 -15.67 12.42 5.70
N ASP A 450 -17.01 12.56 5.62
CA ASP A 450 -17.76 12.43 4.36
C ASP A 450 -17.54 13.73 3.58
N LYS A 451 -16.27 13.99 3.20
CA LYS A 451 -15.87 15.13 2.38
C LYS A 451 -16.64 15.04 1.07
N LYS A 452 -17.32 16.11 0.71
CA LYS A 452 -18.15 16.23 -0.49
C LYS A 452 -17.72 17.41 -1.32
N ILE A 453 -18.06 17.35 -2.60
CA ILE A 453 -17.93 18.47 -3.51
C ILE A 453 -19.13 19.37 -3.25
N TYR A 454 -18.90 20.66 -3.03
CA TYR A 454 -19.96 21.66 -3.09
C TYR A 454 -19.81 22.54 -4.33
N ALA A 455 -20.94 23.00 -4.84
CA ALA A 455 -21.03 24.06 -5.83
C ALA A 455 -22.05 25.10 -5.33
N THR A 456 -21.59 26.32 -5.09
CA THR A 456 -22.42 27.42 -4.60
C THR A 456 -22.76 28.35 -5.76
N HIS A 457 -24.04 28.50 -6.06
CA HIS A 457 -24.52 29.34 -7.16
C HIS A 457 -24.66 30.80 -6.76
N SER A 458 -23.81 31.68 -7.30
CA SER A 458 -23.67 33.06 -6.84
C SER A 458 -24.96 33.89 -6.88
N PRO A 459 -25.79 33.89 -7.95
CA PRO A 459 -27.00 34.72 -7.97
C PRO A 459 -28.11 34.27 -7.02
N THR A 460 -28.17 32.97 -6.69
CA THR A 460 -29.26 32.42 -5.87
C THR A 460 -28.84 32.06 -4.44
N GLY A 461 -27.54 31.99 -4.15
CA GLY A 461 -26.99 31.53 -2.88
C GLY A 461 -27.19 30.03 -2.60
N LYS A 462 -27.74 29.25 -3.54
CA LYS A 462 -28.00 27.81 -3.36
C LYS A 462 -26.69 27.02 -3.34
N TRP A 463 -26.62 26.08 -2.39
CA TRP A 463 -25.54 25.10 -2.28
C TRP A 463 -26.00 23.76 -2.86
N ILE A 464 -25.21 23.21 -3.77
CA ILE A 464 -25.40 21.86 -4.29
C ILE A 464 -24.21 21.05 -3.79
N VAL A 465 -24.49 19.95 -3.09
CA VAL A 465 -23.47 19.13 -2.46
C VAL A 465 -23.65 17.69 -2.90
N GLY A 466 -22.57 17.03 -3.32
CA GLY A 466 -22.60 15.67 -3.84
C GLY A 466 -21.29 14.92 -3.64
N LYS A 467 -21.34 13.60 -3.81
CA LYS A 467 -20.18 12.72 -3.61
C LYS A 467 -19.33 12.56 -4.88
N SER A 468 -19.87 12.94 -6.03
CA SER A 468 -19.18 12.90 -7.32
C SER A 468 -19.45 14.16 -8.14
N ALA A 469 -18.56 14.46 -9.08
CA ALA A 469 -18.74 15.53 -10.03
C ALA A 469 -20.04 15.36 -10.82
N ASN A 470 -20.35 14.10 -11.17
CA ASN A 470 -21.55 13.75 -11.91
C ASN A 470 -22.83 14.09 -11.13
N GLU A 471 -22.93 13.72 -9.85
CA GLU A 471 -24.11 14.03 -9.02
C GLU A 471 -24.37 15.54 -8.91
N VAL A 472 -23.30 16.32 -8.68
CA VAL A 472 -23.38 17.78 -8.57
C VAL A 472 -23.79 18.39 -9.91
N MET A 473 -23.16 17.97 -11.01
CA MET A 473 -23.46 18.48 -12.35
C MET A 473 -24.89 18.11 -12.81
N ASP A 474 -25.31 16.85 -12.62
CA ASP A 474 -26.67 16.39 -12.94
C ASP A 474 -27.73 17.18 -12.16
N THR A 475 -27.42 17.56 -10.92
CA THR A 475 -28.31 18.40 -10.11
C THR A 475 -28.34 19.85 -10.59
N ILE A 476 -27.20 20.43 -10.96
CA ILE A 476 -27.12 21.77 -11.58
C ILE A 476 -27.99 21.82 -12.86
N LEU A 477 -27.89 20.79 -13.70
CA LEU A 477 -28.67 20.68 -14.94
C LEU A 477 -30.16 20.48 -14.68
N ARG A 478 -30.51 19.56 -13.77
CA ARG A 478 -31.91 19.27 -13.41
C ARG A 478 -32.62 20.47 -12.80
N LEU A 479 -31.90 21.33 -12.08
CA LEU A 479 -32.42 22.57 -11.52
C LEU A 479 -32.39 23.75 -12.51
N ASP A 480 -31.97 23.50 -13.76
CA ASP A 480 -31.91 24.48 -14.84
C ASP A 480 -31.09 25.74 -14.46
N MET A 481 -29.96 25.54 -13.77
CA MET A 481 -29.15 26.64 -13.19
C MET A 481 -28.02 27.14 -14.09
N VAL A 482 -27.90 26.60 -15.31
CA VAL A 482 -26.89 26.97 -16.33
C VAL A 482 -27.57 27.09 -17.69
N SER A 483 -27.06 27.96 -18.56
CA SER A 483 -27.63 28.21 -19.89
C SER A 483 -26.63 28.11 -21.04
N SER A 484 -25.32 28.10 -20.75
CA SER A 484 -24.25 27.98 -21.74
C SER A 484 -23.58 26.60 -21.69
N LEU A 485 -23.33 26.01 -22.87
CA LEU A 485 -22.62 24.74 -23.01
C LEU A 485 -21.15 24.87 -22.60
N GLU A 486 -20.54 26.04 -22.85
CA GLU A 486 -19.18 26.37 -22.44
C GLU A 486 -19.05 26.36 -20.92
N HIS A 487 -20.03 26.95 -20.21
CA HIS A 487 -20.05 26.96 -18.76
C HIS A 487 -20.29 25.55 -18.18
N VAL A 488 -21.18 24.76 -18.79
CA VAL A 488 -21.36 23.33 -18.42
C VAL A 488 -20.05 22.55 -18.56
N SER A 489 -19.30 22.75 -19.64
CA SER A 489 -18.01 22.10 -19.89
C SER A 489 -16.96 22.50 -18.84
N TYR A 490 -16.88 23.80 -18.51
CA TYR A 490 -16.03 24.30 -17.44
C TYR A 490 -16.37 23.70 -16.08
N LEU A 491 -17.64 23.74 -15.66
CA LEU A 491 -18.08 23.19 -14.39
C LEU A 491 -17.78 21.69 -14.30
N SER A 492 -18.02 20.95 -15.38
CA SER A 492 -17.69 19.52 -15.42
C SER A 492 -16.20 19.26 -15.20
N ARG A 493 -15.30 20.08 -15.75
CA ARG A 493 -13.85 19.99 -15.55
C ARG A 493 -13.45 20.31 -14.10
N GLU A 494 -13.96 21.42 -13.56
CA GLU A 494 -13.65 21.84 -12.19
C GLU A 494 -14.21 20.86 -11.15
N LEU A 495 -15.45 20.41 -11.32
CA LEU A 495 -16.06 19.38 -10.49
C LEU A 495 -15.27 18.07 -10.58
N THR A 496 -14.81 17.68 -11.78
CA THR A 496 -13.95 16.49 -11.94
C THR A 496 -12.61 16.68 -11.22
N LYS A 497 -11.98 17.87 -11.28
CA LYS A 497 -10.77 18.16 -10.50
C LYS A 497 -11.05 18.09 -8.99
N ALA A 498 -12.16 18.65 -8.50
CA ALA A 498 -12.56 18.54 -7.11
C ALA A 498 -12.80 17.07 -6.71
N GLU A 499 -13.41 16.26 -7.58
CA GLU A 499 -13.58 14.82 -7.37
C GLU A 499 -12.23 14.08 -7.35
N LEU A 500 -11.30 14.43 -8.24
CA LEU A 500 -9.95 13.85 -8.24
C LEU A 500 -9.18 14.26 -7.00
N ALA A 501 -9.28 15.52 -6.57
CA ALA A 501 -8.70 16.00 -5.33
C ALA A 501 -9.25 15.23 -4.12
N LEU A 502 -10.58 15.00 -4.07
CA LEU A 502 -11.20 14.13 -3.06
C LEU A 502 -10.66 12.70 -3.12
N ARG A 503 -10.49 12.13 -4.31
CA ARG A 503 -10.02 10.75 -4.50
C ARG A 503 -8.54 10.58 -4.15
N LEU A 504 -7.74 11.61 -4.38
CA LEU A 504 -6.30 11.63 -4.16
C LEU A 504 -5.93 12.28 -2.81
N ASP A 505 -6.96 12.65 -2.02
CA ASP A 505 -6.87 13.39 -0.76
C ASP A 505 -5.93 14.61 -0.84
N ARG A 506 -6.05 15.37 -1.93
CA ARG A 506 -5.32 16.62 -2.14
C ARG A 506 -6.23 17.81 -1.84
N SER A 507 -5.61 18.92 -1.47
CA SER A 507 -6.28 20.22 -1.48
C SER A 507 -6.81 20.52 -2.88
N TYR A 508 -8.00 21.12 -2.91
CA TYR A 508 -8.60 21.62 -4.15
C TYR A 508 -8.74 23.13 -4.04
N GLU A 509 -8.24 23.82 -5.05
CA GLU A 509 -8.52 25.22 -5.30
C GLU A 509 -9.06 25.34 -6.73
N GLN A 510 -10.16 26.08 -6.88
CA GLN A 510 -10.81 26.26 -8.17
C GLN A 510 -9.88 27.03 -9.12
N ASP A 511 -9.90 26.65 -10.40
CA ASP A 511 -9.02 27.19 -11.46
C ASP A 511 -7.53 26.84 -11.33
N GLU A 512 -7.06 26.41 -10.15
CA GLU A 512 -5.71 25.90 -9.97
C GLU A 512 -5.51 24.51 -10.57
N ALA A 513 -4.27 24.24 -10.97
CA ALA A 513 -3.90 22.90 -11.42
C ALA A 513 -3.92 21.93 -10.22
N LEU A 514 -4.48 20.73 -10.43
CA LEU A 514 -4.42 19.69 -9.40
C LEU A 514 -3.03 19.03 -9.33
N PHE A 515 -2.23 19.17 -10.40
CA PHE A 515 -0.90 18.57 -10.56
C PHE A 515 0.04 19.53 -11.28
#